data_AF-A0A954WND7-F1
#
_entry.id   AF-A0A954WND7-F1
#
_cell.length_a   1.000
_cell.length_b   1.000
_cell.length_c   1.000
_cell.angle_alpha   90.00
_cell.angle_beta   90.00
_cell.angle_gamma   90.00
#
_symmetry.space_group_name_H-M   'P 1'
#
loop_
_entity.id
_entity.type
_entity.pdbx_description
1 polymer ?
#
loop_
_entity_poly.entity_id
_entity_poly.type
_entity_poly.pdbx_seq_one_letter_code
_entity_poly.pdbx_strand_id
1 'polypeptide(L)'
;GDVNGDGLDDIYFCQPAALPNRLFVRQSDGSMKDVAAESGVDWLDSTRAALFVDLDNDGDKDLVETHTTTVVVQENDGTGKFIFRLELPTISRLFSLNALDYDNDGAVDLFVCGYSSAADSRPEDVFVSPMPYHDANNGGPNYLFRNAGRWKFTDVTKQVGLDENNLRFSLASSWDDYDNDGDLDLYVANDFGRNNLYRNDDGHFQDIAEQAGVEDIGPGMSATWDDFNNDGFVDLYVSNMFSSAGSRITNNQLFKPGVDPTDLEGFKRHARGNSLFVNRAGQGFEDNSVSLNVTMGRWAWGSLFVDVNNDGWRDIYVANGFVTADNNNDL
;
A
#
# COMPACT_ATOMS: atom_id res chain seq x y z
N GLY A 1 3.17 10.92 14.33
CA GLY A 1 1.86 11.35 14.83
C GLY A 1 2.05 11.78 16.25
N ASP A 2 1.49 12.90 16.67
CA ASP A 2 1.59 13.41 18.04
C ASP A 2 0.42 12.86 18.87
N VAL A 3 0.67 11.89 19.75
CA VAL A 3 -0.41 11.21 20.49
C VAL A 3 -0.78 11.90 21.80
N ASN A 4 0.06 12.82 22.28
CA ASN A 4 -0.11 13.44 23.59
C ASN A 4 -0.28 14.98 23.51
N GLY A 5 -0.27 15.53 22.29
CA GLY A 5 -0.48 16.95 22.00
C GLY A 5 0.71 17.84 22.37
N ASP A 6 1.94 17.30 22.46
CA ASP A 6 3.13 18.07 22.83
C ASP A 6 3.84 18.75 21.65
N GLY A 7 3.34 18.53 20.43
CA GLY A 7 3.87 19.06 19.18
C GLY A 7 5.04 18.27 18.61
N LEU A 8 5.36 17.09 19.16
CA LEU A 8 6.41 16.21 18.68
C LEU A 8 5.82 14.94 18.08
N ASP A 9 6.42 14.47 16.99
CA ASP A 9 6.00 13.19 16.40
C ASP A 9 6.47 11.99 17.23
N ASP A 10 5.50 11.12 17.53
CA ASP A 10 5.67 9.82 18.16
C ASP A 10 5.64 8.69 17.12
N ILE A 11 6.12 7.52 17.53
CA ILE A 11 6.26 6.35 16.66
C ILE A 11 5.50 5.17 17.27
N TYR A 12 4.56 4.62 16.50
CA TYR A 12 3.97 3.32 16.79
C TYR A 12 4.63 2.23 15.94
N PHE A 13 4.86 1.05 16.52
CA PHE A 13 5.52 -0.05 15.86
C PHE A 13 4.72 -1.35 16.03
N CYS A 14 4.15 -1.81 14.92
CA CYS A 14 3.49 -3.11 14.80
C CYS A 14 4.49 -4.26 14.94
N GLN A 15 4.05 -5.35 15.56
CA GLN A 15 4.90 -6.51 15.83
C GLN A 15 4.25 -7.83 15.36
N PRO A 16 5.05 -8.86 15.06
CA PRO A 16 4.57 -10.22 14.90
C PRO A 16 3.87 -10.72 16.17
N ALA A 17 3.04 -11.75 16.03
CA ALA A 17 2.35 -12.37 17.15
C ALA A 17 3.32 -12.77 18.28
N ALA A 18 2.82 -12.65 19.52
CA ALA A 18 3.53 -12.89 20.78
C ALA A 18 4.63 -11.88 21.16
N LEU A 19 4.82 -10.81 20.38
CA LEU A 19 5.60 -9.64 20.78
C LEU A 19 4.65 -8.45 20.96
N PRO A 20 4.75 -7.70 22.08
CA PRO A 20 3.91 -6.54 22.27
C PRO A 20 4.28 -5.43 21.29
N ASN A 21 3.28 -4.83 20.65
CA ASN A 21 3.43 -3.57 19.92
C ASN A 21 4.10 -2.50 20.79
N ARG A 22 4.74 -1.52 20.14
CA ARG A 22 5.49 -0.45 20.84
C ARG A 22 4.93 0.91 20.48
N LEU A 23 4.85 1.79 21.46
CA LEU A 23 4.51 3.20 21.30
C LEU A 23 5.62 4.03 21.93
N PHE A 24 6.45 4.63 21.09
CA PHE A 24 7.56 5.47 21.48
C PHE A 24 7.14 6.94 21.44
N VAL A 25 6.93 7.52 22.62
CA VAL A 25 6.64 8.94 22.77
C VAL A 25 7.94 9.75 22.84
N ARG A 26 8.05 10.75 21.97
CA ARG A 26 9.24 11.59 21.87
C ARG A 26 9.31 12.56 23.03
N GLN A 27 10.49 12.65 23.63
CA GLN A 27 10.77 13.59 24.72
C GLN A 27 11.39 14.87 24.15
N SER A 28 11.26 15.97 24.90
CA SER A 28 11.83 17.27 24.52
C SER A 28 13.35 17.28 24.28
N ASP A 29 14.09 16.31 24.85
CA ASP A 29 15.53 16.14 24.62
C ASP A 29 15.87 15.27 23.39
N GLY A 30 14.85 14.81 22.66
CA GLY A 30 14.96 13.94 21.49
C GLY A 30 15.05 12.45 21.81
N SER A 31 15.06 12.05 23.09
CA SER A 31 14.94 10.65 23.47
C SER A 31 13.53 10.12 23.23
N MET A 32 13.39 8.79 23.16
CA MET A 32 12.10 8.11 22.96
C MET A 32 11.80 7.27 24.19
N LYS A 33 10.58 7.39 24.73
CA LYS A 33 10.08 6.56 25.84
C LYS A 33 9.02 5.60 25.32
N ASP A 34 9.23 4.29 25.53
CA ASP A 34 8.16 3.31 25.28
C ASP A 34 7.10 3.39 26.37
N VAL A 35 5.85 3.61 25.96
CA VAL A 35 4.67 3.74 26.82
C VAL A 35 3.53 2.80 26.42
N ALA A 36 3.76 1.83 25.53
CA ALA A 36 2.70 1.01 24.94
C ALA A 36 1.73 0.39 25.97
N ALA A 37 2.27 -0.26 27.01
CA ALA A 37 1.46 -0.90 28.05
C ALA A 37 0.70 0.10 28.92
N GLU A 38 1.27 1.28 29.14
CA GLU A 38 0.67 2.37 29.92
C GLU A 38 -0.46 3.06 29.14
N SER A 39 -0.31 3.07 27.81
CA SER A 39 -1.25 3.60 26.83
C SER A 39 -2.34 2.59 26.39
N GLY A 40 -2.20 1.31 26.74
CA GLY A 40 -3.18 0.26 26.44
C GLY A 40 -3.08 -0.32 25.02
N VAL A 41 -1.93 -0.17 24.35
CA VAL A 41 -1.72 -0.50 22.93
C VAL A 41 -0.63 -1.53 22.71
N ASP A 42 -0.26 -2.30 23.73
CA ASP A 42 0.77 -3.34 23.71
C ASP A 42 0.24 -4.71 23.24
N TRP A 43 -0.57 -4.71 22.18
CA TRP A 43 -1.19 -5.90 21.61
C TRP A 43 -0.16 -7.00 21.31
N LEU A 44 -0.52 -8.26 21.63
CA LEU A 44 0.28 -9.46 21.36
C LEU A 44 -0.16 -10.19 20.08
N ASP A 45 -1.28 -9.79 19.48
CA ASP A 45 -1.71 -10.29 18.19
C ASP A 45 -0.76 -9.81 17.09
N SER A 46 -0.70 -10.54 15.97
CA SER A 46 0.07 -10.08 14.83
C SER A 46 -0.57 -8.83 14.24
N THR A 47 0.20 -7.74 14.20
CA THR A 47 -0.18 -6.49 13.55
C THR A 47 0.77 -6.18 12.40
N ARG A 48 0.30 -5.42 11.39
CA ARG A 48 1.05 -5.16 10.14
C ARG A 48 1.04 -3.69 9.73
N ALA A 49 -0.10 -3.02 9.87
CA ALA A 49 -0.24 -1.60 9.63
C ALA A 49 -0.97 -0.92 10.78
N ALA A 50 -0.66 0.35 10.99
CA ALA A 50 -1.32 1.22 11.94
C ALA A 50 -1.29 2.67 11.46
N LEU A 51 -2.30 3.44 11.84
CA LEU A 51 -2.43 4.85 11.55
C LEU A 51 -2.81 5.61 12.82
N PHE A 52 -2.22 6.79 12.96
CA PHE A 52 -2.71 7.84 13.84
C PHE A 52 -3.59 8.79 13.03
N VAL A 53 -4.86 8.88 13.37
CA VAL A 53 -5.88 9.60 12.60
C VAL A 53 -6.95 10.13 13.56
N ASP A 54 -7.48 11.32 13.29
CA ASP A 54 -8.58 11.88 14.07
C ASP A 54 -9.91 11.41 13.45
N LEU A 55 -10.58 10.43 14.08
CA LEU A 55 -11.76 9.76 13.49
C LEU A 55 -13.09 10.37 13.91
N ASP A 56 -13.12 11.08 15.03
CA ASP A 56 -14.31 11.74 15.55
C ASP A 56 -14.25 13.27 15.56
N ASN A 57 -13.16 13.82 15.01
CA ASN A 57 -12.92 15.24 14.74
C ASN A 57 -12.85 16.08 16.03
N ASP A 58 -12.26 15.51 17.09
CA ASP A 58 -12.06 16.17 18.37
C ASP A 58 -10.66 16.81 18.52
N GLY A 59 -9.77 16.54 17.56
CA GLY A 59 -8.46 17.14 17.42
C GLY A 59 -7.30 16.29 17.91
N ASP A 60 -7.56 15.19 18.63
CA ASP A 60 -6.50 14.22 18.93
C ASP A 60 -6.47 13.05 17.94
N LYS A 61 -5.35 12.31 17.98
CA LYS A 61 -5.10 11.24 17.02
C LYS A 61 -5.45 9.91 17.67
N ASP A 62 -6.54 9.33 17.20
CA ASP A 62 -6.95 7.95 17.45
C ASP A 62 -5.98 6.96 16.82
N LEU A 63 -6.08 5.71 17.24
CA LEU A 63 -5.27 4.61 16.71
C LEU A 63 -6.17 3.62 15.97
N VAL A 64 -5.86 3.40 14.71
CA VAL A 64 -6.38 2.29 13.91
C VAL A 64 -5.25 1.35 13.58
N GLU A 65 -5.45 0.05 13.80
CA GLU A 65 -4.45 -0.96 13.50
C GLU A 65 -5.06 -2.21 12.87
N THR A 66 -4.30 -2.84 11.98
CA THR A 66 -4.71 -4.11 11.36
C THR A 66 -4.13 -5.27 12.16
N HIS A 67 -5.00 -6.07 12.75
CA HIS A 67 -4.68 -7.42 13.21
C HIS A 67 -4.77 -8.40 12.03
N THR A 68 -4.51 -9.69 12.26
CA THR A 68 -4.47 -10.70 11.20
C THR A 68 -5.69 -10.63 10.26
N THR A 69 -6.92 -10.55 10.79
CA THR A 69 -8.16 -10.51 9.97
C THR A 69 -9.15 -9.45 10.43
N THR A 70 -8.71 -8.49 11.22
CA THR A 70 -9.60 -7.53 11.87
C THR A 70 -8.93 -6.17 11.91
N VAL A 71 -9.67 -5.11 11.64
CA VAL A 71 -9.23 -3.74 11.95
C VAL A 71 -9.70 -3.39 13.36
N VAL A 72 -8.79 -2.93 14.21
CA VAL A 72 -9.08 -2.46 15.57
C VAL A 72 -9.06 -0.93 15.57
N VAL A 73 -10.08 -0.33 16.16
CA VAL A 73 -10.21 1.14 16.31
C VAL A 73 -10.23 1.48 17.80
N GLN A 74 -9.36 2.41 18.20
CA GLN A 74 -9.22 2.87 19.57
C GLN A 74 -9.23 4.41 19.61
N GLU A 75 -10.08 4.96 20.47
CA GLU A 75 -10.16 6.41 20.73
C GLU A 75 -9.00 6.84 21.61
N ASN A 76 -8.31 7.92 21.26
CA ASN A 76 -7.35 8.56 22.16
C ASN A 76 -8.11 9.51 23.12
N ASP A 77 -7.67 9.62 24.37
CA ASP A 77 -8.28 10.54 25.35
C ASP A 77 -7.60 11.93 25.37
N GLY A 78 -6.86 12.26 24.31
CA GLY A 78 -5.98 13.42 24.21
C GLY A 78 -4.68 13.34 25.03
N THR A 79 -4.42 12.25 25.76
CA THR A 79 -3.21 12.10 26.59
C THR A 79 -2.27 10.98 26.14
N GLY A 80 -2.60 10.33 25.01
CA GLY A 80 -1.91 9.16 24.51
C GLY A 80 -2.35 7.87 25.21
N LYS A 81 -3.52 7.86 25.85
CA LYS A 81 -4.17 6.64 26.33
C LYS A 81 -5.31 6.28 25.41
N PHE A 82 -5.30 5.03 24.98
CA PHE A 82 -6.22 4.55 23.96
C PHE A 82 -7.30 3.68 24.58
N ILE A 83 -8.54 3.93 24.20
CA ILE A 83 -9.75 3.25 24.64
C ILE A 83 -10.28 2.45 23.47
N PHE A 84 -10.30 1.13 23.60
CA PHE A 84 -10.91 0.25 22.61
C PHE A 84 -12.36 0.65 22.31
N ARG A 85 -12.67 0.85 21.02
CA ARG A 85 -14.02 1.19 20.55
C ARG A 85 -14.69 0.02 19.84
N LEU A 86 -14.02 -0.55 18.85
CA LEU A 86 -14.61 -1.60 18.02
C LEU A 86 -13.58 -2.40 17.24
N GLU A 87 -14.08 -3.51 16.67
CA GLU A 87 -13.41 -4.35 15.70
C GLU A 87 -14.23 -4.40 14.41
N LEU A 88 -13.56 -4.31 13.26
CA LEU A 88 -14.13 -4.52 11.94
C LEU A 88 -13.59 -5.85 11.39
N PRO A 89 -14.34 -6.95 11.57
CA PRO A 89 -13.89 -8.26 11.12
C PRO A 89 -13.91 -8.36 9.60
N THR A 90 -12.94 -9.07 9.06
CA THR A 90 -12.80 -9.38 7.63
C THR A 90 -12.57 -10.86 7.42
N ILE A 91 -12.68 -11.32 6.17
CA ILE A 91 -12.22 -12.67 5.79
C ILE A 91 -10.80 -12.67 5.21
N SER A 92 -10.15 -11.51 5.11
CA SER A 92 -8.83 -11.36 4.48
C SER A 92 -7.74 -11.24 5.52
N ARG A 93 -6.53 -11.69 5.18
CA ARG A 93 -5.32 -11.27 5.89
C ARG A 93 -4.96 -9.86 5.49
N LEU A 94 -4.88 -8.96 6.46
CA LEU A 94 -4.72 -7.53 6.23
C LEU A 94 -3.24 -7.14 6.17
N PHE A 95 -2.87 -6.21 5.28
CA PHE A 95 -1.46 -5.82 5.07
C PHE A 95 -1.19 -4.32 5.22
N SER A 96 -1.97 -3.48 4.54
CA SER A 96 -1.86 -2.02 4.63
C SER A 96 -3.21 -1.36 4.88
N LEU A 97 -3.15 -0.12 5.33
CA LEU A 97 -4.28 0.68 5.78
C LEU A 97 -4.06 2.12 5.31
N ASN A 98 -5.09 2.75 4.73
CA ASN A 98 -5.15 4.18 4.46
C ASN A 98 -6.37 4.77 5.16
N ALA A 99 -6.26 6.06 5.50
CA ALA A 99 -7.35 6.84 6.05
C ALA A 99 -7.54 8.09 5.19
N LEU A 100 -8.75 8.29 4.68
CA LEU A 100 -9.12 9.40 3.79
C LEU A 100 -10.64 9.60 3.80
N ASP A 101 -11.11 10.76 3.38
CA ASP A 101 -12.54 11.03 3.14
C ASP A 101 -12.81 10.82 1.65
N TYR A 102 -13.37 9.67 1.27
CA TYR A 102 -13.54 9.31 -0.15
C TYR A 102 -14.81 9.89 -0.78
N ASP A 103 -15.81 10.26 0.04
CA ASP A 103 -17.10 10.79 -0.39
C ASP A 103 -17.36 12.24 0.02
N ASN A 104 -16.30 12.93 0.46
CA ASN A 104 -16.29 14.35 0.82
C ASN A 104 -17.34 14.71 1.89
N ASP A 105 -17.67 13.77 2.80
CA ASP A 105 -18.64 13.99 3.88
C ASP A 105 -18.04 14.58 5.16
N GLY A 106 -16.72 14.74 5.19
CA GLY A 106 -15.93 15.29 6.28
C GLY A 106 -15.58 14.29 7.37
N ALA A 107 -16.02 13.02 7.27
CA ALA A 107 -15.60 11.94 8.14
C ALA A 107 -14.48 11.14 7.46
N VAL A 108 -13.43 10.81 8.22
CA VAL A 108 -12.34 10.00 7.69
C VAL A 108 -12.76 8.52 7.67
N ASP A 109 -12.68 7.91 6.49
CA ASP A 109 -12.95 6.51 6.19
C ASP A 109 -11.67 5.68 6.18
N LEU A 110 -11.81 4.36 6.13
CA LEU A 110 -10.68 3.42 6.18
C LEU A 110 -10.70 2.48 4.98
N PHE A 111 -9.63 2.49 4.18
CA PHE A 111 -9.38 1.47 3.16
C PHE A 111 -8.30 0.50 3.61
N VAL A 112 -8.53 -0.80 3.44
CA VAL A 112 -7.64 -1.85 3.94
C VAL A 112 -7.34 -2.87 2.84
N CYS A 113 -6.05 -3.10 2.60
CA CYS A 113 -5.58 -4.14 1.68
C CYS A 113 -5.73 -5.53 2.29
N GLY A 114 -6.43 -6.42 1.58
CA GLY A 114 -6.48 -7.85 1.81
C GLY A 114 -5.51 -8.61 0.90
N TYR A 115 -4.77 -9.55 1.46
CA TYR A 115 -3.76 -10.32 0.72
C TYR A 115 -4.24 -11.74 0.41
N SER A 116 -4.74 -12.47 1.41
CA SER A 116 -5.21 -13.85 1.25
C SER A 116 -6.47 -14.11 2.06
N SER A 117 -7.36 -14.95 1.55
CA SER A 117 -8.49 -15.48 2.33
C SER A 117 -7.98 -16.24 3.57
N ALA A 118 -8.48 -15.87 4.74
CA ALA A 118 -8.20 -16.53 6.00
C ALA A 118 -8.80 -17.95 6.08
N ALA A 119 -9.81 -18.24 5.27
CA ALA A 119 -10.42 -19.57 5.19
C ALA A 119 -9.57 -20.57 4.38
N ASP A 120 -8.78 -20.08 3.43
CA ASP A 120 -8.05 -20.91 2.46
C ASP A 120 -6.58 -21.14 2.84
N SER A 121 -6.14 -20.61 3.98
CA SER A 121 -4.75 -20.67 4.40
C SER A 121 -4.62 -20.88 5.91
N ARG A 122 -3.82 -21.87 6.33
CA ARG A 122 -3.46 -22.03 7.74
C ARG A 122 -2.61 -20.85 8.21
N PRO A 123 -2.64 -20.48 9.50
CA PRO A 123 -1.82 -19.39 10.04
C PRO A 123 -0.32 -19.54 9.74
N GLU A 124 0.15 -20.77 9.58
CA GLU A 124 1.53 -21.15 9.24
C GLU A 124 1.85 -21.25 7.74
N ASP A 125 0.88 -21.03 6.85
CA ASP A 125 1.11 -21.17 5.41
C ASP A 125 2.01 -20.02 4.90
N VAL A 126 3.29 -20.34 4.71
CA VAL A 126 4.33 -19.44 4.18
C VAL A 126 4.10 -19.11 2.69
N PHE A 127 3.28 -19.92 1.99
CA PHE A 127 3.08 -19.79 0.55
C PHE A 127 1.59 -19.79 0.20
N VAL A 128 1.08 -18.62 -0.17
CA VAL A 128 -0.19 -18.52 -0.90
C VAL A 128 -0.05 -19.18 -2.28
N SER A 129 -1.15 -19.65 -2.85
CA SER A 129 -1.18 -20.27 -4.19
C SER A 129 -1.87 -19.35 -5.20
N PRO A 130 -1.21 -18.31 -5.71
CA PRO A 130 -1.78 -17.41 -6.71
C PRO A 130 -2.08 -18.17 -8.00
N MET A 131 -3.29 -18.01 -8.54
CA MET A 131 -3.75 -18.78 -9.70
C MET A 131 -4.54 -17.92 -10.71
N PRO A 132 -4.09 -17.83 -11.98
CA PRO A 132 -2.73 -18.10 -12.44
C PRO A 132 -1.77 -17.03 -11.89
N TYR A 133 -0.48 -17.36 -11.73
CA TYR A 133 0.51 -16.46 -11.11
C TYR A 133 0.56 -15.02 -11.68
N HIS A 134 0.45 -14.88 -13.01
CA HIS A 134 0.57 -13.58 -13.70
C HIS A 134 -0.73 -12.76 -13.74
N ASP A 135 -1.87 -13.34 -13.35
CA ASP A 135 -3.18 -12.68 -13.31
C ASP A 135 -4.02 -13.24 -12.16
N ALA A 136 -3.41 -13.41 -10.99
CA ALA A 136 -4.03 -14.08 -9.87
C ALA A 136 -5.21 -13.27 -9.34
N ASN A 137 -6.38 -13.89 -9.22
CA ASN A 137 -7.61 -13.26 -8.71
C ASN A 137 -8.33 -14.14 -7.68
N ASN A 138 -7.53 -14.81 -6.85
CA ASN A 138 -7.95 -15.75 -5.82
C ASN A 138 -7.33 -15.43 -4.44
N GLY A 139 -6.96 -14.17 -4.23
CA GLY A 139 -6.51 -13.63 -2.95
C GLY A 139 -7.68 -13.27 -2.03
N GLY A 140 -7.42 -12.43 -1.03
CA GLY A 140 -8.45 -11.91 -0.13
C GLY A 140 -9.00 -10.58 -0.65
N PRO A 141 -10.31 -10.28 -0.49
CA PRO A 141 -10.84 -8.96 -0.83
C PRO A 141 -10.19 -7.83 -0.03
N ASN A 142 -10.03 -6.65 -0.64
CA ASN A 142 -9.84 -5.38 0.07
C ASN A 142 -11.17 -4.86 0.62
N TYR A 143 -11.12 -3.92 1.56
CA TYR A 143 -12.31 -3.35 2.20
C TYR A 143 -12.24 -1.83 2.25
N LEU A 144 -13.38 -1.17 2.00
CA LEU A 144 -13.62 0.23 2.32
C LEU A 144 -14.68 0.31 3.42
N PHE A 145 -14.30 0.85 4.57
CA PHE A 145 -15.17 1.08 5.71
C PHE A 145 -15.52 2.55 5.84
N ARG A 146 -16.77 2.89 5.54
CA ARG A 146 -17.28 4.25 5.69
C ARG A 146 -17.56 4.59 7.15
N ASN A 147 -17.04 5.71 7.63
CA ASN A 147 -17.27 6.27 8.95
C ASN A 147 -18.56 7.09 8.99
N ALA A 148 -19.59 6.57 9.67
CA ALA A 148 -20.86 7.28 9.87
C ALA A 148 -20.87 8.14 11.15
N GLY A 149 -19.69 8.39 11.73
CA GLY A 149 -19.49 9.08 13.00
C GLY A 149 -19.89 8.24 14.22
N ARG A 150 -19.50 8.71 15.40
CA ARG A 150 -19.80 8.07 16.71
C ARG A 150 -19.37 6.60 16.74
N TRP A 151 -18.17 6.31 16.25
CA TRP A 151 -17.59 4.95 16.26
C TRP A 151 -18.46 3.94 15.51
N LYS A 152 -19.06 4.34 14.39
CA LYS A 152 -19.85 3.46 13.54
C LYS A 152 -19.26 3.41 12.14
N PHE A 153 -18.67 2.28 11.80
CA PHE A 153 -18.19 2.01 10.45
C PHE A 153 -19.10 1.02 9.73
N THR A 154 -19.21 1.17 8.41
CA THR A 154 -19.96 0.26 7.53
C THR A 154 -19.08 -0.15 6.36
N ASP A 155 -18.97 -1.45 6.10
CA ASP A 155 -18.35 -1.94 4.86
C ASP A 155 -19.21 -1.53 3.67
N VAL A 156 -18.68 -0.63 2.84
CA VAL A 156 -19.34 -0.12 1.64
C VAL A 156 -18.66 -0.61 0.36
N THR A 157 -17.66 -1.50 0.45
CA THR A 157 -16.81 -1.96 -0.66
C THR A 157 -17.62 -2.27 -1.92
N LYS A 158 -18.62 -3.14 -1.79
CA LYS A 158 -19.51 -3.51 -2.89
C LYS A 158 -20.48 -2.40 -3.31
N GLN A 159 -20.94 -1.59 -2.35
CA GLN A 159 -21.87 -0.51 -2.63
C GLN A 159 -21.24 0.55 -3.55
N VAL A 160 -19.94 0.80 -3.36
CA VAL A 160 -19.21 1.82 -4.12
C VAL A 160 -18.53 1.26 -5.37
N GLY A 161 -18.57 -0.05 -5.64
CA GLY A 161 -17.97 -0.65 -6.84
C GLY A 161 -16.55 -1.20 -6.67
N LEU A 162 -15.95 -1.07 -5.48
CA LEU A 162 -14.64 -1.65 -5.15
C LEU A 162 -14.67 -3.17 -4.99
N ASP A 163 -15.78 -3.88 -5.27
CA ASP A 163 -15.78 -5.34 -5.39
C ASP A 163 -15.36 -5.84 -6.78
N GLU A 164 -15.20 -4.94 -7.77
CA GLU A 164 -14.65 -5.27 -9.08
C GLU A 164 -13.12 -5.51 -9.00
N ASN A 165 -12.64 -6.64 -9.54
CA ASN A 165 -11.22 -7.03 -9.55
C ASN A 165 -10.51 -6.98 -8.18
N ASN A 166 -11.25 -7.15 -7.09
CA ASN A 166 -10.78 -6.94 -5.73
C ASN A 166 -10.24 -8.20 -5.03
N LEU A 167 -10.19 -9.37 -5.68
CA LEU A 167 -9.70 -10.61 -5.08
C LEU A 167 -8.21 -10.86 -5.40
N ARG A 168 -7.40 -9.81 -5.32
CA ARG A 168 -5.97 -9.85 -5.63
C ARG A 168 -5.13 -10.07 -4.36
N PHE A 169 -3.82 -10.05 -4.50
CA PHE A 169 -2.86 -10.21 -3.38
C PHE A 169 -2.30 -8.85 -2.98
N SER A 170 -3.18 -7.99 -2.46
CA SER A 170 -2.88 -6.58 -2.22
C SER A 170 -1.92 -6.41 -1.05
N LEU A 171 -0.81 -5.70 -1.29
CA LEU A 171 0.16 -5.36 -0.26
C LEU A 171 0.03 -3.89 0.15
N ALA A 172 -0.16 -3.01 -0.81
CA ALA A 172 -0.14 -1.58 -0.61
C ALA A 172 -1.19 -0.88 -1.47
N SER A 173 -1.68 0.23 -0.96
CA SER A 173 -2.56 1.14 -1.68
C SER A 173 -2.12 2.58 -1.46
N SER A 174 -2.34 3.40 -2.48
CA SER A 174 -2.09 4.84 -2.44
C SER A 174 -3.22 5.57 -3.14
N TRP A 175 -3.49 6.78 -2.67
CA TRP A 175 -4.63 7.59 -3.11
C TRP A 175 -4.14 8.95 -3.58
N ASP A 176 -4.65 9.43 -4.71
CA ASP A 176 -4.43 10.79 -5.23
C ASP A 176 -5.45 11.10 -6.33
N ASP A 177 -5.64 12.37 -6.67
CA ASP A 177 -6.54 12.84 -7.73
C ASP A 177 -5.75 12.91 -9.06
N TYR A 178 -5.76 11.82 -9.84
CA TYR A 178 -4.85 11.75 -11.00
C TYR A 178 -5.34 12.57 -12.20
N ASP A 179 -6.64 12.85 -12.30
CA ASP A 179 -7.24 13.60 -13.40
C ASP A 179 -7.69 15.02 -13.05
N ASN A 180 -7.39 15.46 -11.82
CA ASN A 180 -7.68 16.79 -11.27
C ASN A 180 -9.19 17.12 -11.26
N ASP A 181 -10.04 16.12 -11.02
CA ASP A 181 -11.49 16.30 -10.96
C ASP A 181 -12.01 16.57 -9.54
N GLY A 182 -11.15 16.41 -8.53
CA GLY A 182 -11.42 16.69 -7.13
C GLY A 182 -11.78 15.46 -6.29
N ASP A 183 -11.93 14.28 -6.91
CA ASP A 183 -12.15 13.01 -6.22
C ASP A 183 -10.84 12.23 -6.09
N LEU A 184 -10.60 11.59 -4.94
CA LEU A 184 -9.39 10.77 -4.76
C LEU A 184 -9.55 9.40 -5.44
N ASP A 185 -8.64 9.08 -6.34
CA ASP A 185 -8.53 7.79 -7.00
C ASP A 185 -7.63 6.83 -6.22
N LEU A 186 -7.84 5.53 -6.43
CA LEU A 186 -7.15 4.48 -5.68
C LEU A 186 -6.26 3.63 -6.58
N TYR A 187 -4.96 3.58 -6.31
CA TYR A 187 -4.08 2.57 -6.88
C TYR A 187 -3.78 1.47 -5.88
N VAL A 188 -3.93 0.21 -6.29
CA VAL A 188 -3.64 -0.98 -5.47
C VAL A 188 -2.50 -1.76 -6.11
N ALA A 189 -1.40 -1.89 -5.36
CA ALA A 189 -0.24 -2.68 -5.73
C ALA A 189 -0.38 -4.12 -5.19
N ASN A 190 -0.36 -5.08 -6.12
CA ASN A 190 -0.57 -6.50 -5.87
C ASN A 190 0.74 -7.28 -6.03
N ASP A 191 1.04 -8.18 -5.10
CA ASP A 191 2.23 -9.05 -5.16
C ASP A 191 2.14 -10.05 -6.33
N PHE A 192 0.92 -10.49 -6.65
CA PHE A 192 0.63 -11.38 -7.75
C PHE A 192 -0.55 -10.87 -8.56
N GLY A 193 -0.51 -11.14 -9.87
CA GLY A 193 -1.49 -10.63 -10.81
C GLY A 193 -1.23 -9.19 -11.23
N ARG A 194 -2.27 -8.56 -11.78
CA ARG A 194 -2.25 -7.17 -12.22
C ARG A 194 -2.54 -6.24 -11.05
N ASN A 195 -1.89 -5.09 -11.02
CA ASN A 195 -2.30 -3.95 -10.19
C ASN A 195 -3.61 -3.34 -10.68
N ASN A 196 -4.29 -2.60 -9.80
CA ASN A 196 -5.54 -1.92 -10.10
C ASN A 196 -5.38 -0.40 -9.97
N LEU A 197 -6.10 0.35 -10.81
CA LEU A 197 -6.36 1.77 -10.63
C LEU A 197 -7.87 1.94 -10.67
N TYR A 198 -8.46 2.33 -9.54
CA TYR A 198 -9.87 2.63 -9.44
C TYR A 198 -10.08 4.13 -9.55
N ARG A 199 -10.74 4.60 -10.62
CA ARG A 199 -11.19 5.99 -10.69
C ARG A 199 -12.40 6.17 -9.79
N ASN A 200 -12.42 7.24 -9.00
CA ASN A 200 -13.55 7.64 -8.20
C ASN A 200 -14.39 8.68 -8.95
N ASP A 201 -15.67 8.40 -9.16
CA ASP A 201 -16.63 9.33 -9.74
C ASP A 201 -17.74 9.60 -8.67
N ASP A 202 -17.58 10.63 -7.83
CA ASP A 202 -18.54 11.01 -6.77
C ASP A 202 -18.86 9.86 -5.79
N GLY A 203 -17.80 9.21 -5.29
CA GLY A 203 -17.88 8.09 -4.34
C GLY A 203 -18.18 6.72 -4.97
N HIS A 204 -18.14 6.63 -6.30
CA HIS A 204 -18.31 5.39 -7.05
C HIS A 204 -17.03 5.03 -7.82
N PHE A 205 -16.52 3.83 -7.59
CA PHE A 205 -15.25 3.37 -8.13
C PHE A 205 -15.42 2.45 -9.34
N GLN A 206 -14.55 2.64 -10.32
CA GLN A 206 -14.39 1.76 -11.47
C GLN A 206 -12.92 1.41 -11.69
N ASP A 207 -12.60 0.12 -11.84
CA ASP A 207 -11.25 -0.29 -12.25
C ASP A 207 -10.99 0.12 -13.71
N ILE A 208 -10.04 1.03 -13.90
CA ILE A 208 -9.63 1.59 -15.19
C ILE A 208 -8.15 1.34 -15.50
N ALA A 209 -7.48 0.41 -14.82
CA ALA A 209 -6.03 0.22 -14.95
C ALA A 209 -5.56 -0.02 -16.40
N GLU A 210 -6.31 -0.84 -17.16
CA GLU A 210 -6.03 -1.11 -18.58
C GLU A 210 -6.22 0.14 -19.44
N GLN A 211 -7.34 0.85 -19.24
CA GLN A 211 -7.72 2.04 -20.01
C GLN A 211 -6.76 3.21 -19.73
N ALA A 212 -6.33 3.36 -18.49
CA ALA A 212 -5.38 4.38 -18.06
C ALA A 212 -3.93 4.03 -18.38
N GLY A 213 -3.62 2.80 -18.81
CA GLY A 213 -2.26 2.40 -19.19
C GLY A 213 -1.33 2.11 -18.01
N VAL A 214 -1.89 1.77 -16.84
CA VAL A 214 -1.15 1.45 -15.60
C VAL A 214 -1.33 0.01 -15.13
N GLU A 215 -1.95 -0.83 -15.97
CA GLU A 215 -2.02 -2.27 -15.75
C GLU A 215 -0.60 -2.85 -15.69
N ASP A 216 -0.25 -3.34 -14.51
CA ASP A 216 1.11 -3.77 -14.20
C ASP A 216 1.10 -5.17 -13.58
N ILE A 217 1.73 -6.13 -14.25
CA ILE A 217 1.87 -7.53 -13.81
C ILE A 217 3.16 -7.79 -13.01
N GLY A 218 3.92 -6.73 -12.70
CA GLY A 218 5.05 -6.81 -11.79
C GLY A 218 4.59 -7.14 -10.37
N PRO A 219 5.45 -7.75 -9.55
CA PRO A 219 5.13 -8.02 -8.15
C PRO A 219 5.18 -6.70 -7.36
N GLY A 220 4.04 -6.01 -7.32
CA GLY A 220 3.88 -4.68 -6.75
C GLY A 220 3.96 -4.71 -5.22
N MET A 221 4.80 -3.84 -4.66
CA MET A 221 5.11 -3.82 -3.23
C MET A 221 4.71 -2.50 -2.55
N SER A 222 4.68 -1.41 -3.31
CA SER A 222 4.23 -0.09 -2.87
C SER A 222 3.94 0.79 -4.08
N ALA A 223 3.17 1.85 -3.87
CA ALA A 223 2.86 2.88 -4.85
C ALA A 223 2.97 4.26 -4.19
N THR A 224 3.45 5.25 -4.93
CA THR A 224 3.57 6.64 -4.49
C THR A 224 3.24 7.57 -5.65
N TRP A 225 2.59 8.68 -5.32
CA TRP A 225 2.15 9.72 -6.25
C TRP A 225 2.94 11.00 -6.00
N ASP A 226 3.34 11.71 -7.05
CA ASP A 226 3.85 13.08 -6.98
C ASP A 226 3.97 13.68 -8.39
N ASP A 227 3.93 15.00 -8.51
CA ASP A 227 4.21 15.70 -9.76
C ASP A 227 5.72 15.89 -9.90
N PHE A 228 6.44 14.81 -10.23
CA PHE A 228 7.92 14.87 -10.28
C PHE A 228 8.43 15.74 -11.43
N ASN A 229 7.59 15.99 -12.43
CA ASN A 229 7.95 16.70 -13.65
C ASN A 229 7.44 18.17 -13.67
N ASN A 230 6.67 18.57 -12.66
CA ASN A 230 6.08 19.89 -12.45
C ASN A 230 5.11 20.34 -13.57
N ASP A 231 4.30 19.42 -14.13
CA ASP A 231 3.28 19.74 -15.14
C ASP A 231 1.87 19.96 -14.57
N GLY A 232 1.70 19.80 -13.25
CA GLY A 232 0.43 19.95 -12.54
C GLY A 232 -0.42 18.69 -12.51
N PHE A 233 0.09 17.54 -12.94
CA PHE A 233 -0.57 16.25 -12.82
C PHE A 233 0.32 15.26 -12.08
N VAL A 234 -0.26 14.53 -11.12
CA VAL A 234 0.51 13.56 -10.34
C VAL A 234 0.89 12.35 -11.19
N ASP A 235 2.16 11.99 -11.11
CA ASP A 235 2.73 10.79 -11.72
C ASP A 235 2.75 9.65 -10.72
N LEU A 236 2.75 8.41 -11.22
CA LEU A 236 2.69 7.21 -10.39
C LEU A 236 3.98 6.42 -10.46
N TYR A 237 4.60 6.18 -9.30
CA TYR A 237 5.70 5.24 -9.17
C TYR A 237 5.30 4.00 -8.39
N VAL A 238 5.60 2.82 -8.94
CA VAL A 238 5.28 1.53 -8.33
C VAL A 238 6.56 0.73 -8.12
N SER A 239 6.87 0.44 -6.87
CA SER A 239 7.99 -0.42 -6.53
C SER A 239 7.65 -1.89 -6.80
N ASN A 240 8.53 -2.57 -7.50
CA ASN A 240 8.41 -3.98 -7.88
C ASN A 240 9.75 -4.71 -7.62
N MET A 241 9.74 -6.03 -7.72
CA MET A 241 10.97 -6.84 -7.63
C MET A 241 11.74 -6.86 -8.95
N PHE A 242 12.99 -6.39 -8.94
CA PHE A 242 13.94 -6.55 -10.05
C PHE A 242 14.64 -7.91 -10.00
N SER A 243 14.69 -8.60 -11.14
CA SER A 243 15.42 -9.87 -11.28
C SER A 243 16.49 -9.77 -12.35
N SER A 244 17.77 -9.74 -11.94
CA SER A 244 18.90 -9.79 -12.86
C SER A 244 18.94 -11.11 -13.64
N ALA A 245 18.70 -12.23 -12.96
CA ALA A 245 18.62 -13.56 -13.56
C ALA A 245 17.42 -13.66 -14.53
N GLY A 246 16.24 -13.19 -14.12
CA GLY A 246 15.04 -13.14 -14.95
C GLY A 246 15.27 -12.31 -16.21
N SER A 247 15.86 -11.12 -16.07
CA SER A 247 16.21 -10.25 -17.19
C SER A 247 17.20 -10.93 -18.16
N ARG A 248 18.24 -11.60 -17.65
CA ARG A 248 19.21 -12.35 -18.48
C ARG A 248 18.57 -13.52 -19.22
N ILE A 249 17.69 -14.26 -18.55
CA ILE A 249 17.03 -15.44 -19.11
C ILE A 249 16.02 -15.02 -20.18
N THR A 250 15.12 -14.09 -19.87
CA THR A 250 14.01 -13.69 -20.76
C THR A 250 14.46 -12.94 -22.02
N ASN A 251 15.64 -12.31 -21.99
CA ASN A 251 16.25 -11.68 -23.17
C ASN A 251 17.13 -12.63 -23.99
N ASN A 252 17.29 -13.88 -23.57
CA ASN A 252 18.04 -14.88 -24.33
C ASN A 252 17.20 -15.45 -25.49
N GLN A 253 17.77 -15.53 -26.69
CA GLN A 253 17.08 -16.08 -27.87
C GLN A 253 16.65 -17.55 -27.72
N LEU A 254 17.26 -18.30 -26.79
CA LEU A 254 16.92 -19.68 -26.48
C LEU A 254 15.81 -19.80 -25.44
N PHE A 255 15.36 -18.70 -24.83
CA PHE A 255 14.28 -18.73 -23.87
C PHE A 255 12.95 -19.02 -24.57
N LYS A 256 12.35 -20.16 -24.22
CA LYS A 256 11.06 -20.65 -24.73
C LYS A 256 10.89 -20.42 -26.25
N PRO A 257 11.63 -21.13 -27.11
CA PRO A 257 11.51 -20.97 -28.56
C PRO A 257 10.06 -21.20 -29.02
N GLY A 258 9.49 -20.24 -29.77
CA GLY A 258 8.12 -20.30 -30.26
C GLY A 258 7.04 -19.83 -29.27
N VAL A 259 7.43 -19.21 -28.14
CA VAL A 259 6.50 -18.54 -27.23
C VAL A 259 5.75 -17.41 -27.96
N ASP A 260 4.51 -17.16 -27.54
CA ASP A 260 3.76 -16.00 -28.02
C ASP A 260 4.52 -14.70 -27.68
N PRO A 261 4.61 -13.71 -28.61
CA PRO A 261 5.29 -12.45 -28.33
C PRO A 261 4.73 -11.70 -27.12
N THR A 262 3.43 -11.78 -26.87
CA THR A 262 2.77 -11.13 -25.73
C THR A 262 3.22 -11.76 -24.41
N ASP A 263 3.27 -13.10 -24.36
CA ASP A 263 3.77 -13.84 -23.20
C ASP A 263 5.25 -13.55 -22.97
N LEU A 264 6.06 -13.43 -24.03
CA LEU A 264 7.48 -13.07 -23.92
C LEU A 264 7.66 -11.69 -23.29
N GLU A 265 6.89 -10.69 -23.74
CA GLU A 265 6.91 -9.36 -23.12
C GLU A 265 6.40 -9.39 -21.68
N GLY A 266 5.42 -10.24 -21.37
CA GLY A 266 4.97 -10.47 -19.99
C GLY A 266 6.11 -11.00 -19.09
N PHE A 267 6.87 -11.99 -19.55
CA PHE A 267 8.03 -12.49 -18.79
C PHE A 267 9.12 -11.43 -18.59
N LYS A 268 9.39 -10.63 -19.62
CA LYS A 268 10.36 -9.53 -19.52
C LYS A 268 9.87 -8.46 -18.56
N ARG A 269 8.59 -8.08 -18.65
CA ARG A 269 7.95 -7.11 -17.75
C ARG A 269 8.10 -7.58 -16.33
N HIS A 270 7.73 -8.82 -16.01
CA HIS A 270 7.80 -9.34 -14.65
C HIS A 270 9.21 -9.31 -14.05
N ALA A 271 10.27 -9.44 -14.88
CA ALA A 271 11.66 -9.36 -14.42
C ALA A 271 12.24 -7.93 -14.35
N ARG A 272 11.55 -6.94 -14.94
CA ARG A 272 12.05 -5.58 -15.19
C ARG A 272 12.30 -4.78 -13.93
N GLY A 273 11.58 -5.07 -12.84
CA GLY A 273 11.54 -4.23 -11.64
C GLY A 273 10.50 -3.12 -11.75
N ASN A 274 10.81 -1.96 -11.16
CA ASN A 274 9.87 -0.89 -10.87
C ASN A 274 9.20 -0.27 -12.11
N SER A 275 8.09 0.43 -11.88
CA SER A 275 7.39 1.23 -12.87
C SER A 275 7.37 2.71 -12.50
N LEU A 276 7.51 3.57 -13.50
CA LEU A 276 7.15 4.99 -13.44
C LEU A 276 6.20 5.28 -14.60
N PHE A 277 4.96 5.59 -14.23
CA PHE A 277 3.89 5.96 -15.12
C PHE A 277 3.73 7.48 -15.08
N VAL A 278 4.00 8.12 -16.22
CA VAL A 278 3.92 9.58 -16.36
C VAL A 278 2.53 9.95 -16.85
N ASN A 279 1.87 10.84 -16.13
CA ASN A 279 0.51 11.27 -16.40
C ASN A 279 0.44 12.06 -17.71
N ARG A 280 -0.66 11.91 -18.44
CA ARG A 280 -0.95 12.60 -19.71
C ARG A 280 -2.08 13.61 -19.54
N ALA A 281 -1.90 14.54 -18.61
CA ALA A 281 -2.88 15.58 -18.31
C ALA A 281 -4.28 15.04 -17.99
N GLY A 282 -4.34 14.03 -17.11
CA GLY A 282 -5.57 13.37 -16.66
C GLY A 282 -6.17 12.38 -17.67
N GLN A 283 -5.51 12.13 -18.81
CA GLN A 283 -6.02 11.20 -19.84
C GLN A 283 -5.42 9.79 -19.72
N GLY A 284 -4.93 9.44 -18.54
CA GLY A 284 -4.15 8.22 -18.29
C GLY A 284 -2.65 8.47 -18.31
N PHE A 285 -1.86 7.41 -18.51
CA PHE A 285 -0.43 7.42 -18.26
C PHE A 285 0.40 6.81 -19.40
N GLU A 286 1.71 7.07 -19.36
CA GLU A 286 2.73 6.43 -20.17
C GLU A 286 3.78 5.75 -19.29
N ASP A 287 4.11 4.49 -19.57
CA ASP A 287 5.23 3.80 -18.92
C ASP A 287 6.58 4.37 -19.42
N ASN A 288 7.18 5.26 -18.62
CA ASN A 288 8.49 5.87 -18.88
C ASN A 288 9.62 5.20 -18.08
N SER A 289 9.37 4.02 -17.51
CA SER A 289 10.29 3.38 -16.56
C SER A 289 11.67 3.13 -17.16
N VAL A 290 11.70 2.65 -18.41
CA VAL A 290 12.95 2.31 -19.11
C VAL A 290 13.66 3.56 -19.61
N SER A 291 12.94 4.51 -20.21
CA SER A 291 13.51 5.75 -20.75
C SER A 291 14.14 6.61 -19.66
N LEU A 292 13.58 6.59 -18.45
CA LEU A 292 14.07 7.34 -17.29
C LEU A 292 15.01 6.51 -16.40
N ASN A 293 15.29 5.25 -16.75
CA ASN A 293 16.23 4.37 -16.04
C ASN A 293 15.90 4.18 -14.55
N VAL A 294 14.61 4.04 -14.22
CA VAL A 294 14.11 3.88 -12.83
C VAL A 294 13.70 2.45 -12.49
N THR A 295 13.90 1.50 -13.41
CA THR A 295 13.44 0.11 -13.23
C THR A 295 14.24 -0.66 -12.18
N MET A 296 15.50 -0.31 -11.94
CA MET A 296 16.39 -1.07 -11.05
C MET A 296 16.24 -0.64 -9.59
N GLY A 297 15.26 -1.22 -8.89
CA GLY A 297 15.07 -1.07 -7.44
C GLY A 297 15.63 -2.19 -6.58
N ARG A 298 16.31 -3.19 -7.18
CA ARG A 298 16.56 -4.51 -6.58
C ARG A 298 15.25 -5.16 -6.13
N TRP A 299 15.27 -5.85 -4.99
CA TRP A 299 14.06 -6.33 -4.33
C TRP A 299 13.44 -5.18 -3.52
N ALA A 300 12.71 -4.30 -4.21
CA ALA A 300 12.07 -3.16 -3.58
C ALA A 300 10.89 -3.61 -2.70
N TRP A 301 10.72 -2.94 -1.56
CA TRP A 301 9.62 -3.16 -0.60
C TRP A 301 8.82 -1.89 -0.33
N GLY A 302 9.42 -0.72 -0.59
CA GLY A 302 8.80 0.57 -0.37
C GLY A 302 9.40 1.61 -1.31
N SER A 303 8.62 2.62 -1.64
CA SER A 303 9.04 3.76 -2.44
C SER A 303 8.40 5.04 -1.94
N LEU A 304 9.06 6.16 -2.19
CA LEU A 304 8.59 7.49 -1.84
C LEU A 304 9.13 8.49 -2.85
N PHE A 305 8.26 9.35 -3.37
CA PHE A 305 8.69 10.62 -3.95
C PHE A 305 8.98 11.62 -2.84
N VAL A 306 10.15 12.24 -2.88
CA VAL A 306 10.60 13.19 -1.87
C VAL A 306 11.62 14.13 -2.48
N ASP A 307 11.55 15.41 -2.15
CA ASP A 307 12.62 16.35 -2.46
C ASP A 307 13.71 16.24 -1.38
N VAL A 308 14.70 15.36 -1.59
CA VAL A 308 15.68 15.02 -0.54
C VAL A 308 16.75 16.09 -0.38
N ASN A 309 16.97 16.89 -1.42
CA ASN A 309 18.01 17.92 -1.47
C ASN A 309 17.43 19.35 -1.37
N ASN A 310 16.10 19.47 -1.31
CA ASN A 310 15.33 20.70 -1.23
C ASN A 310 15.56 21.63 -2.44
N ASP A 311 15.62 21.07 -3.67
CA ASP A 311 15.81 21.80 -4.92
C ASP A 311 14.51 22.09 -5.70
N GLY A 312 13.37 21.62 -5.19
CA GLY A 312 12.05 21.76 -5.80
C GLY A 312 11.71 20.68 -6.82
N TRP A 313 12.56 19.69 -7.03
CA TRP A 313 12.27 18.50 -7.83
C TRP A 313 12.15 17.28 -6.95
N ARG A 314 11.28 16.35 -7.33
CA ARG A 314 11.05 15.13 -6.58
C ARG A 314 12.08 14.08 -6.98
N ASP A 315 12.78 13.57 -5.98
CA ASP A 315 13.61 12.37 -6.10
C ASP A 315 12.76 11.12 -5.81
N ILE A 316 13.20 10.00 -6.36
CA ILE A 316 12.64 8.69 -6.04
C ILE A 316 13.54 8.00 -5.03
N TYR A 317 13.03 7.76 -3.83
CA TYR A 317 13.65 6.89 -2.85
C TYR A 317 13.04 5.49 -2.92
N VAL A 318 13.88 4.46 -2.98
CA VAL A 318 13.45 3.04 -3.00
C VAL A 318 14.10 2.28 -1.86
N ALA A 319 13.30 1.83 -0.91
CA ALA A 319 13.73 0.90 0.12
C ALA A 319 13.74 -0.51 -0.46
N ASN A 320 14.89 -1.18 -0.43
CA ASN A 320 15.03 -2.56 -0.87
C ASN A 320 15.57 -3.47 0.23
N GLY A 321 15.20 -4.74 0.15
CA GLY A 321 15.50 -5.75 1.16
C GLY A 321 16.19 -6.94 0.52
N PHE A 322 17.52 -7.00 0.64
CA PHE A 322 18.34 -8.22 0.63
C PHE A 322 19.80 -7.77 0.78
N VAL A 323 20.52 -8.31 1.78
CA VAL A 323 21.97 -8.11 1.86
C VAL A 323 22.62 -8.95 0.76
N THR A 324 23.08 -8.31 -0.30
CA THR A 324 23.96 -8.98 -1.27
C THR A 324 25.25 -9.32 -0.56
N ALA A 325 25.64 -10.60 -0.53
CA ALA A 325 26.92 -11.02 0.02
C ALA A 325 28.07 -10.28 -0.69
N ASP A 326 29.17 -10.02 0.01
CA ASP A 326 30.34 -9.31 -0.53
C ASP A 326 30.98 -9.99 -1.75
N ASN A 327 30.62 -11.24 -2.03
CA ASN A 327 31.21 -12.06 -3.06
C ASN A 327 30.28 -12.19 -4.29
N ASN A 328 30.75 -11.66 -5.42
CA ASN A 328 30.04 -11.68 -6.70
C ASN A 328 30.21 -13.00 -7.50
N ASN A 329 30.84 -14.03 -6.92
CA ASN A 329 31.13 -15.28 -7.63
C ASN A 329 29.93 -16.25 -7.79
N ASP A 330 28.76 -15.91 -7.22
CA ASP A 330 27.52 -16.71 -7.31
C ASP A 330 26.46 -16.10 -8.27
N LEU A 331 26.84 -15.23 -9.20
CA LEU A 331 25.96 -14.61 -10.23
C LEU A 331 26.31 -15.03 -11.67
#